data_AF-A0A087S034-F1
#
_entry.id   AF-A0A087S034-F1
#
_cell.length_a   1.000
_cell.length_b   1.000
_cell.length_c   1.000
_cell.angle_alpha   90.00
_cell.angle_beta   90.00
_cell.angle_gamma   90.00
#
_symmetry.space_group_name_H-M   'P 1'
#
loop_
_entity.id
_entity.type
_entity.pdbx_description
1 polymer ?
#
loop_
_entity_poly.entity_id
_entity_poly.type
_entity_poly.pdbx_seq_one_letter_code
_entity_poly.pdbx_strand_id
1 'polypeptide(L)'
;MSAIPNRKMSKSTNYKNHFIVAGILAGVGIALLAYLMFYVSPAEVLETVKIIAVTDSGCIAETLDGHAVNIGQCQGEPGDFVSAYVDQKLKERAALMNPTN
;
A
#
# COMPACT_ATOMS: atom_id res chain seq x y z
N MET A 1 72.10 -22.18 3.08
CA MET A 1 70.88 -21.55 2.55
C MET A 1 69.73 -22.00 3.43
N SER A 2 69.11 -21.09 4.19
CA SER A 2 68.03 -21.44 5.13
C SER A 2 66.69 -21.07 4.50
N ALA A 3 65.79 -22.03 4.36
CA ALA A 3 64.45 -21.82 3.80
C ALA A 3 63.54 -21.22 4.88
N ILE A 4 63.05 -20.00 4.64
CA ILE A 4 62.04 -19.35 5.48
C ILE A 4 60.68 -20.01 5.17
N PRO A 5 59.95 -20.57 6.15
CA PRO A 5 58.65 -21.16 5.88
C PRO A 5 57.65 -20.06 5.56
N ASN A 6 57.15 -20.06 4.32
CA ASN A 6 56.07 -19.18 3.87
C ASN A 6 54.77 -19.62 4.55
N ARG A 7 54.44 -18.99 5.69
CA ARG A 7 53.12 -19.12 6.30
C ARG A 7 52.12 -18.45 5.36
N LYS A 8 51.37 -19.25 4.59
CA LYS A 8 50.17 -18.79 3.89
C LYS A 8 49.23 -18.16 4.91
N MET A 9 49.13 -16.84 4.89
CA MET A 9 48.18 -16.09 5.68
C MET A 9 46.79 -16.40 5.11
N SER A 10 46.08 -17.35 5.73
CA SER A 10 44.69 -17.62 5.41
C SER A 10 43.90 -16.35 5.75
N LYS A 11 43.45 -15.65 4.71
CA LYS A 11 42.57 -14.49 4.85
C LYS A 11 41.25 -15.01 5.40
N SER A 12 41.09 -14.93 6.73
CA SER A 12 39.83 -15.21 7.42
C SER A 12 38.79 -14.22 6.90
N THR A 13 38.07 -14.64 5.87
CA THR A 13 37.06 -13.82 5.22
C THR A 13 35.86 -13.88 6.16
N ASN A 14 35.45 -12.73 6.69
CA ASN A 14 34.40 -12.64 7.72
C ASN A 14 33.00 -12.74 7.08
N TYR A 15 32.79 -13.80 6.30
CA TYR A 15 31.59 -14.02 5.49
C TYR A 15 30.33 -14.06 6.38
N LYS A 16 30.44 -14.60 7.59
CA LYS A 16 29.35 -14.66 8.57
C LYS A 16 28.82 -13.27 8.94
N ASN A 17 29.69 -12.29 9.19
CA ASN A 17 29.24 -10.93 9.50
C ASN A 17 28.56 -10.25 8.31
N HIS A 18 29.04 -10.48 7.07
CA HIS A 18 28.37 -9.95 5.88
C HIS A 18 26.99 -10.57 5.66
N PHE A 19 26.82 -11.88 5.89
CA PHE A 19 25.51 -12.52 5.82
C PHE A 19 24.53 -12.00 6.88
N ILE A 20 25.01 -11.73 8.10
CA ILE A 20 24.19 -11.15 9.17
C ILE A 20 23.71 -9.74 8.78
N VAL A 21 24.62 -8.88 8.30
CA VAL A 21 24.27 -7.51 7.87
C VAL A 21 23.29 -7.54 6.69
N ALA A 22 23.52 -8.41 5.70
CA ALA A 22 22.61 -8.58 4.58
C ALA A 22 21.22 -9.08 5.02
N GLY A 23 21.16 -10.00 5.99
CA GLY A 23 19.92 -10.49 6.57
C GLY A 23 19.11 -9.38 7.27
N ILE A 24 19.77 -8.49 8.02
CA ILE A 24 19.11 -7.36 8.68
C ILE A 24 18.54 -6.38 7.65
N LEU A 25 19.35 -5.99 6.65
CA LEU A 25 18.89 -5.10 5.57
C LEU A 25 17.71 -5.69 4.79
N ALA A 26 17.78 -6.98 4.45
CA ALA A 26 16.67 -7.67 3.81
C ALA A 26 15.43 -7.72 4.71
N GLY A 27 15.59 -8.02 5.99
CA GLY A 27 14.48 -8.05 6.96
C GLY A 27 13.79 -6.69 7.10
N VAL A 28 14.56 -5.60 7.24
CA VAL A 28 14.01 -4.24 7.29
C VAL A 28 13.33 -3.88 5.98
N GLY A 29 13.93 -4.22 4.83
CA GLY A 29 13.34 -3.99 3.52
C GLY A 29 12.00 -4.69 3.34
N ILE A 30 11.90 -5.97 3.74
CA ILE A 30 10.66 -6.75 3.67
C ILE A 30 9.60 -6.18 4.62
N ALA A 31 9.99 -5.80 5.84
CA ALA A 31 9.07 -5.20 6.81
C ALA A 31 8.48 -3.87 6.30
N LEU A 32 9.33 -3.00 5.74
CA LEU A 32 8.88 -1.74 5.13
C LEU A 32 7.97 -1.98 3.92
N LEU A 33 8.31 -2.95 3.07
CA LEU A 33 7.46 -3.33 1.94
C LEU A 33 6.09 -3.82 2.42
N ALA A 34 6.06 -4.71 3.41
CA ALA A 34 4.82 -5.24 3.98
C ALA A 34 3.97 -4.11 4.60
N TYR A 35 4.60 -3.16 5.29
CA TYR A 35 3.92 -1.99 5.83
C TYR A 35 3.28 -1.12 4.74
N LEU A 36 4.02 -0.85 3.65
CA LEU A 36 3.48 -0.08 2.52
C LEU A 36 2.31 -0.81 1.85
N MET A 37 2.42 -2.12 1.65
CA MET A 37 1.33 -2.92 1.06
C MET A 37 0.08 -2.91 1.95
N PHE A 38 0.25 -3.02 3.26
CA PHE A 38 -0.87 -2.92 4.22
C PHE A 38 -1.49 -1.52 4.26
N TYR A 39 -0.67 -0.47 4.19
CA TYR A 39 -1.17 0.91 4.16
C TYR A 39 -1.97 1.19 2.88
N VAL A 40 -1.55 0.61 1.75
CA VAL A 40 -2.18 0.82 0.43
C VAL A 40 -3.41 -0.07 0.21
N SER A 41 -3.48 -1.24 0.86
CA SER A 41 -4.54 -2.22 0.63
C SER A 41 -5.95 -1.65 0.89
N PRO A 42 -6.92 -1.95 0.00
CA PRO A 42 -8.28 -1.43 0.12
C PRO A 42 -9.00 -2.02 1.33
N ALA A 43 -9.79 -1.19 2.02
CA ALA A 43 -10.68 -1.61 3.08
C ALA A 43 -12.13 -1.30 2.66
N GLU A 44 -12.71 -2.23 1.91
CA GLU A 44 -14.06 -2.09 1.37
C GLU A 44 -15.10 -2.28 2.48
N VAL A 45 -15.94 -1.27 2.68
CA VAL A 45 -17.08 -1.31 3.60
C VAL A 45 -18.34 -0.97 2.81
N LEU A 46 -19.42 -1.67 3.14
CA LEU A 46 -20.73 -1.41 2.55
C LEU A 46 -21.28 -0.08 3.10
N GLU A 47 -21.42 0.93 2.25
CA GLU A 47 -21.90 2.26 2.62
C GLU A 47 -23.03 2.70 1.68
N THR A 48 -23.97 3.50 2.19
CA THR A 48 -25.02 4.10 1.36
C THR A 48 -24.46 5.35 0.68
N VAL A 49 -24.51 5.37 -0.64
CA VAL A 49 -23.96 6.44 -1.47
C VAL A 49 -25.01 6.95 -2.44
N LYS A 50 -24.91 8.22 -2.82
CA LYS A 50 -25.81 8.88 -3.78
C LYS A 50 -25.16 8.91 -5.15
N ILE A 51 -25.81 8.37 -6.18
CA ILE A 51 -25.29 8.43 -7.55
C ILE A 51 -25.31 9.89 -8.02
N ILE A 52 -24.16 10.41 -8.47
CA ILE A 52 -24.05 11.78 -9.00
C ILE A 52 -23.86 11.79 -10.52
N ALA A 53 -23.28 10.73 -11.09
CA ALA A 53 -23.12 10.59 -12.53
C ALA A 53 -23.03 9.12 -12.93
N VAL A 54 -23.63 8.78 -14.07
CA VAL A 54 -23.45 7.49 -14.73
C VAL A 54 -22.57 7.72 -15.96
N THR A 55 -21.43 7.04 -16.03
CA THR A 55 -20.49 7.12 -17.15
C THR A 55 -20.36 5.75 -17.81
N ASP A 56 -19.86 5.70 -19.04
CA ASP A 56 -19.60 4.43 -19.75
C ASP A 56 -18.64 3.51 -18.96
N SER A 57 -17.75 4.10 -18.16
CA SER A 57 -16.77 3.38 -17.33
C SER A 57 -17.32 2.89 -15.98
N GLY A 58 -18.52 3.32 -15.60
CA GLY A 58 -19.15 3.06 -14.31
C GLY A 58 -19.83 4.29 -13.71
N CYS A 59 -20.47 4.09 -12.57
CA CYS A 59 -21.17 5.11 -11.83
C CYS A 59 -20.27 5.77 -10.80
N ILE A 60 -20.32 7.09 -10.78
CA ILE A 60 -19.72 7.91 -9.74
C ILE A 60 -20.81 8.23 -8.73
N ALA A 61 -20.55 7.88 -7.48
CA ALA A 61 -21.43 8.15 -6.37
C ALA A 61 -20.72 9.02 -5.33
N GLU A 62 -21.48 9.76 -4.55
CA GLU A 62 -21.02 10.59 -3.45
C GLU A 62 -21.43 9.93 -2.13
N THR A 63 -20.48 9.72 -1.23
CA THR A 63 -20.78 9.28 0.14
C THR A 63 -21.49 10.39 0.91
N LEU A 64 -22.16 10.04 2.02
CA LEU A 64 -22.81 11.02 2.89
C LEU A 64 -21.83 12.04 3.51
N ASP A 65 -20.55 11.67 3.58
CA ASP A 65 -19.45 12.53 4.02
C ASP A 65 -18.94 13.49 2.91
N GLY A 66 -19.59 13.51 1.74
CA GLY A 66 -19.25 14.40 0.62
C GLY A 66 -18.03 13.95 -0.19
N HIS A 67 -17.72 12.65 -0.21
CA HIS A 67 -16.58 12.12 -0.96
C HIS A 67 -17.06 11.42 -2.23
N ALA A 68 -16.50 11.79 -3.38
CA ALA A 68 -16.80 11.14 -4.65
C ALA A 68 -16.03 9.81 -4.78
N VAL A 69 -16.75 8.74 -5.06
CA VAL A 69 -16.25 7.36 -5.16
C VAL A 69 -16.81 6.70 -6.42
N ASN A 70 -16.00 5.89 -7.08
CA ASN A 70 -16.45 5.09 -8.22
C ASN A 70 -16.96 3.74 -7.69
N ILE A 71 -18.23 3.43 -7.95
CA ILE A 71 -18.89 2.20 -7.48
C ILE A 71 -18.99 1.12 -8.56
N GLY A 72 -18.34 1.33 -9.70
CA GLY A 72 -18.41 0.42 -10.85
C GLY A 72 -19.74 0.50 -11.60
N GLN A 73 -20.09 -0.55 -12.33
CA GLN A 73 -21.31 -0.57 -13.14
C GLN A 73 -22.55 -0.60 -12.23
N CYS A 74 -23.46 0.36 -12.43
CA CYS A 74 -24.71 0.46 -11.68
C CYS A 74 -25.90 0.66 -12.62
N GLN A 75 -27.10 0.29 -12.16
CA GLN A 75 -28.36 0.41 -12.90
C GLN A 75 -29.25 1.55 -12.38
N GLY A 76 -28.68 2.51 -11.63
CA GLY A 76 -29.41 3.63 -11.03
C GLY A 76 -29.24 4.94 -11.80
N GLU A 77 -30.10 5.91 -11.51
CA GLU A 77 -30.05 7.25 -12.09
C GLU A 77 -29.34 8.25 -11.14
N PRO A 78 -28.78 9.36 -11.65
CA PRO A 78 -28.26 10.43 -10.80
C PRO A 78 -29.33 10.94 -9.83
N GLY A 79 -29.05 10.86 -8.53
CA GLY A 79 -29.99 11.17 -7.45
C GLY A 79 -30.36 9.96 -6.59
N ASP A 80 -30.21 8.74 -7.11
CA ASP A 80 -30.56 7.51 -6.38
C ASP A 80 -29.56 7.21 -5.27
N PHE A 81 -30.08 6.64 -4.17
CA PHE A 81 -29.27 6.12 -3.08
C PHE A 81 -29.13 4.61 -3.21
N VAL A 82 -27.89 4.14 -3.32
CA VAL A 82 -27.56 2.73 -3.47
C VAL A 82 -26.56 2.32 -2.40
N SER A 83 -26.57 1.04 -2.02
CA SER A 83 -25.56 0.47 -1.13
C SER A 83 -24.44 -0.11 -1.96
N ALA A 84 -23.22 0.41 -1.78
CA ALA A 84 -22.06 0.02 -2.56
C ALA A 84 -20.84 -0.20 -1.65
N TYR A 85 -19.89 -1.00 -2.14
CA TYR A 85 -18.60 -1.18 -1.48
C TYR A 85 -17.74 0.06 -1.74
N VAL A 86 -17.35 0.72 -0.66
CA VAL A 86 -16.50 1.90 -0.69
C VAL A 86 -15.21 1.62 0.06
N ASP A 87 -14.08 1.94 -0.57
CA ASP A 87 -12.78 1.83 0.08
C ASP A 87 -12.60 2.96 1.10
N GLN A 88 -12.68 2.62 2.37
CA GLN A 88 -12.50 3.56 3.48
C GLN A 88 -11.09 4.17 3.50
N LYS A 89 -10.08 3.45 3.01
CA LYS A 89 -8.71 3.98 2.94
C LYS A 89 -8.56 5.09 1.92
N LEU A 90 -9.35 5.10 0.84
CA LEU A 90 -9.40 6.24 -0.07
C LEU A 90 -10.02 7.47 0.61
N LYS A 91 -11.07 7.27 1.42
CA LYS A 91 -11.69 8.36 2.19
C LYS A 91 -10.73 8.96 3.21
N GLU A 92 -10.08 8.12 4.02
CA GLU A 92 -9.07 8.56 5.00
C GLU A 92 -7.95 9.39 4.33
N ARG A 93 -7.47 8.96 3.16
CA ARG A 93 -6.43 9.69 2.41
C ARG A 93 -6.96 11.00 1.83
N ALA A 94 -8.17 11.01 1.29
CA ALA A 94 -8.81 12.22 0.78
C ALA A 94 -8.99 13.26 1.90
N ALA A 95 -9.42 12.82 3.09
CA ALA A 95 -9.55 13.67 4.27
C ALA A 95 -8.20 14.22 4.74
N LEU A 96 -7.13 13.42 4.72
CA LEU A 96 -5.78 13.86 5.11
C LEU A 96 -5.15 14.86 4.13
N MET A 97 -5.58 14.81 2.86
CA MET A 97 -5.15 15.74 1.81
C MET A 97 -6.00 17.01 1.76
N ASN A 98 -7.08 17.10 2.54
CA ASN A 98 -7.92 18.29 2.60
C ASN A 98 -7.29 19.33 3.55
N PRO A 99 -6.81 20.48 3.04
CA PRO A 99 -6.10 21.49 3.84
C PRO A 99 -7.00 22.32 4.77
N THR A 100 -8.31 22.07 4.80
CA THR A 100 -9.28 22.87 5.58
C THR A 100 -9.57 22.33 6.99
N ASN A 101 -8.71 21.47 7.54
CA ASN A 101 -8.79 20.99 8.93
C ASN A 101 -7.78 21.74 9.83
#